data_AF-A0A2C9A8V0-F1
#
_entry.id   AF-A0A2C9A8V0-F1
#
_cell.length_a   1.000
_cell.length_b   1.000
_cell.length_c   1.000
_cell.angle_alpha   90.00
_cell.angle_beta   90.00
_cell.angle_gamma   90.00
#
_symmetry.space_group_name_H-M   'P 1'
#
loop_
_entity.id
_entity.type
_entity.pdbx_description
1 polymer ?
#
loop_
_entity_poly.entity_id
_entity_poly.type
_entity_poly.pdbx_seq_one_letter_code
_entity_poly.pdbx_strand_id
1 'polypeptide(L)' 'MAFFTRSNLDDLRREADQLSICVEHFLYASEIVPEWDEKTKGFYDNCIEKCNGRLKAIHFLMENIRTQKESAPESEEQ' A
#
# COMPACT_ATOMS: atom_id res chain seq x y z
N MET A 1 -16.72 16.86 -14.36
CA MET A 1 -15.35 17.15 -13.87
C MET A 1 -14.96 16.10 -12.84
N ALA A 2 -14.27 15.04 -13.25
CA ALA A 2 -13.53 14.19 -12.31
C ALA A 2 -12.05 14.57 -12.46
N PHE A 3 -11.66 15.61 -11.72
CA PHE A 3 -10.28 16.04 -11.61
C PHE A 3 -9.46 14.92 -11.00
N PHE A 4 -8.29 14.64 -11.56
CA PHE A 4 -7.21 14.01 -10.81
C PHE A 4 -7.04 14.80 -9.52
N THR A 5 -7.45 14.25 -8.38
CA THR A 5 -7.12 14.88 -7.11
C THR A 5 -5.66 14.58 -6.84
N ARG A 6 -4.88 15.62 -6.57
CA ARG A 6 -3.51 15.51 -6.04
C ARG A 6 -3.43 14.45 -4.92
N SER A 7 -4.52 14.33 -4.16
CA SER A 7 -4.80 13.33 -3.13
C SER A 7 -4.48 11.89 -3.52
N ASN A 8 -4.95 11.34 -4.64
CA ASN A 8 -4.75 9.90 -4.90
C ASN A 8 -3.27 9.51 -5.12
N LEU A 9 -2.47 10.41 -5.70
CA LEU A 9 -1.02 10.22 -5.85
C LEU A 9 -0.29 10.45 -4.53
N ASP A 10 -0.72 11.45 -3.76
CA ASP A 10 -0.17 11.71 -2.42
C ASP A 10 -0.48 10.56 -1.45
N ASP A 11 -1.69 9.98 -1.54
CA ASP A 11 -2.14 8.84 -0.75
C ASP A 11 -1.40 7.57 -1.17
N LEU A 12 -1.17 7.35 -2.48
CA LEU A 12 -0.33 6.26 -2.98
C LEU A 12 1.10 6.37 -2.44
N ARG A 13 1.66 7.58 -2.46
CA ARG A 13 3.01 7.84 -1.93
C ARG A 13 3.09 7.58 -0.43
N ARG A 14 2.10 8.05 0.33
CA ARG A 14 2.01 7.78 1.78
C ARG A 14 1.91 6.30 2.09
N GLU A 15 1.06 5.56 1.38
CA GLU A 15 0.93 4.12 1.60
C GLU A 15 2.22 3.36 1.23
N ALA A 16 2.93 3.79 0.18
CA ALA A 16 4.24 3.24 -0.16
C ALA A 16 5.30 3.50 0.93
N ASP A 17 5.35 4.72 1.48
CA ASP A 17 6.24 5.05 2.60
C ASP A 17 5.90 4.22 3.85
N GLN A 18 4.61 4.06 4.15
CA GLN A 18 4.14 3.22 5.28
C GLN A 18 4.46 1.73 5.06
N LEU A 19 4.37 1.23 3.82
CA LEU A 19 4.78 -0.13 3.49
C LEU A 19 6.29 -0.32 3.70
N SER A 20 7.12 0.64 3.30
CA SER A 20 8.57 0.60 3.56
C SER A 20 8.86 0.48 5.05
N ILE A 21 8.21 1.30 5.88
CA ILE A 21 8.34 1.26 7.34
C ILE A 21 7.86 -0.10 7.89
N CYS A 22 6.76 -0.65 7.36
CA CYS A 22 6.24 -1.95 7.78
C CYS A 22 7.25 -3.07 7.54
N VAL A 23 7.91 -3.07 6.38
CA VAL A 23 8.93 -4.05 6.01
C VAL A 23 10.20 -3.86 6.86
N GLU A 24 10.66 -2.63 7.06
CA GLU A 24 11.80 -2.35 7.93
C GLU A 24 11.55 -2.83 9.37
N HIS A 25 10.35 -2.59 9.91
CA HIS A 25 9.99 -3.07 11.24
C HIS A 25 10.00 -4.61 11.32
N PHE A 26 9.50 -5.29 10.28
CA PHE A 26 9.54 -6.74 10.19
C PHE A 26 10.99 -7.27 10.21
N LEU A 27 11.87 -6.67 9.40
CA LEU A 27 13.29 -7.06 9.33
C LEU A 27 13.99 -6.83 10.67
N TYR A 28 13.83 -5.64 11.25
CA TYR A 28 14.38 -5.34 12.57
C TYR A 28 13.91 -6.33 13.64
N ALA A 29 12.61 -6.66 13.64
CA ALA A 29 12.08 -7.62 14.59
C ALA A 29 12.66 -9.03 14.37
N SER A 30 12.89 -9.45 13.12
CA SER A 30 13.49 -10.75 12.81
C SER A 30 14.94 -10.91 13.30
N GLU A 31 15.68 -9.81 13.43
CA GLU A 31 17.03 -9.84 14.01
C GLU A 31 17.02 -10.12 15.52
N ILE A 32 15.91 -9.83 16.20
CA ILE A 32 15.79 -9.88 17.66
C ILE A 32 14.96 -11.09 18.11
N VAL A 33 13.95 -11.45 17.31
CA VAL A 33 12.94 -12.44 17.63
C VAL A 33 13.25 -13.72 16.86
N PRO A 34 13.55 -14.86 17.51
CA PRO A 34 13.82 -16.11 16.80
C PRO A 34 12.60 -16.53 15.96
N GLU A 35 12.82 -16.83 14.68
CA GLU A 35 11.79 -17.32 13.75
C GLU A 35 11.23 -18.71 14.13
N TRP A 36 12.00 -19.47 14.91
CA TRP A 36 11.74 -20.87 15.26
C TRP A 36 10.90 -21.05 16.54
N ASP A 37 10.54 -19.96 17.23
CA ASP A 37 9.75 -20.01 18.46
C ASP A 37 8.23 -19.93 18.15
N GLU A 38 7.47 -20.94 18.55
CA GLU A 38 6.01 -20.95 18.37
C GLU A 38 5.31 -19.76 19.07
N LYS A 39 5.92 -19.20 20.11
CA LYS A 39 5.38 -18.03 20.83
C LYS A 39 5.46 -16.75 20.02
N THR A 40 6.40 -16.67 19.07
CA THR A 40 6.65 -15.46 18.26
C THR A 40 5.96 -15.54 16.90
N LYS A 41 5.43 -16.71 16.53
CA LYS A 41 4.63 -16.91 15.31
C LYS A 41 3.49 -15.90 15.17
N GLY A 42 2.73 -15.66 16.25
CA GLY A 42 1.63 -14.69 16.23
C GLY A 42 2.08 -13.23 16.01
N PHE A 43 3.32 -12.90 16.39
CA PHE A 43 3.92 -11.59 16.09
C PHE A 43 4.24 -11.47 14.59
N TYR A 44 4.85 -12.51 14.00
CA TYR A 44 5.14 -12.54 12.57
C TYR A 44 3.87 -12.50 11.72
N ASP A 45 2.85 -13.29 12.08
CA ASP A 45 1.54 -13.28 11.42
C ASP A 45 0.92 -11.87 11.45
N ASN A 46 0.97 -11.18 12.60
CA ASN A 46 0.47 -9.82 12.73
C ASN A 46 1.21 -8.82 11.82
N CYS A 47 2.54 -8.91 11.76
CA CYS A 47 3.34 -8.02 10.93
C CYS A 47 3.06 -8.26 9.43
N ILE A 48 2.93 -9.52 9.03
CA ILE A 48 2.57 -9.90 7.66
C ILE A 48 1.18 -9.38 7.30
N GLU A 49 0.18 -9.54 8.18
CA GLU A 49 -1.18 -9.03 7.94
C GLU A 49 -1.19 -7.51 7.73
N LYS A 50 -0.42 -6.76 8.52
CA LYS A 50 -0.30 -5.30 8.36
C LYS A 50 0.32 -4.91 7.03
N CYS A 51 1.45 -5.52 6.64
CA CYS A 51 2.09 -5.19 5.37
C CYS A 51 1.22 -5.60 4.16
N ASN A 52 0.50 -6.73 4.27
CA ASN A 52 -0.48 -7.15 3.26
C ASN A 52 -1.65 -6.17 3.12
N GLY A 53 -2.14 -5.60 4.22
CA GLY A 53 -3.15 -4.54 4.18
C GLY A 53 -2.70 -3.32 3.37
N ARG A 54 -1.44 -2.89 3.57
CA ARG A 54 -0.82 -1.79 2.81
C ARG A 54 -0.66 -2.11 1.33
N LEU A 55 -0.19 -3.31 0.99
CA LEU A 55 -0.10 -3.76 -0.40
C LEU A 55 -1.46 -3.74 -1.12
N LYS A 56 -2.53 -4.17 -0.44
CA LYS A 56 -3.89 -4.11 -0.99
C LYS A 56 -4.36 -2.66 -1.23
N ALA A 57 -4.07 -1.76 -0.30
CA ALA A 57 -4.40 -0.34 -0.45
C ALA A 57 -3.65 0.30 -1.62
N ILE A 58 -2.34 0.03 -1.75
CA ILE A 58 -1.51 0.46 -2.89
C ILE A 58 -2.09 -0.06 -4.21
N HIS A 59 -2.41 -1.36 -4.29
CA HIS A 59 -3.00 -1.95 -5.49
C HIS A 59 -4.30 -1.26 -5.88
N PHE A 60 -5.20 -1.05 -4.92
CA PHE A 60 -6.46 -0.34 -5.14
C PHE A 60 -6.26 1.09 -5.64
N LEU A 61 -5.31 1.84 -5.06
CA LEU A 61 -4.98 3.20 -5.50
C LEU A 61 -4.41 3.21 -6.93
N MET A 62 -3.51 2.27 -7.25
CA MET A 62 -2.96 2.13 -8.60
C MET A 62 -4.03 1.77 -9.63
N GLU A 63 -4.96 0.87 -9.29
CA GLU A 63 -6.08 0.51 -10.16
C GLU A 63 -7.02 1.68 -10.39
N ASN A 64 -7.35 2.45 -9.35
CA ASN A 64 -8.18 3.66 -9.48
C ASN A 64 -7.52 4.72 -10.37
N ILE A 65 -6.21 4.91 -10.25
CA ILE A 65 -5.46 5.83 -11.12
C ILE A 65 -5.52 5.36 -12.58
N ARG A 66 -5.41 4.05 -12.82
CA ARG A 66 -5.51 3.46 -14.17
C ARG A 66 -6.90 3.64 -14.78
N THR A 67 -7.97 3.29 -14.06
CA THR A 67 -9.36 3.33 -14.58
C THR A 67 -9.89 4.75 -14.75
N GLN A 68 -9.39 5.72 -13.98
CA GLN A 68 -9.72 7.14 -14.21
C GLN A 68 -9.14 7.68 -15.53
N LYS A 69 -8.07 7.09 -16.10
CA LYS A 69 -7.59 7.45 -17.44
C LYS A 69 -8.49 6.98 -18.56
N GLU A 70 -9.23 5.88 -18.37
CA GLU A 70 -10.08 5.29 -19.42
C GLU A 70 -11.47 5.94 -19.53
N SER A 71 -11.84 6.79 -18.57
CA SER A 71 -13.16 7.42 -18.48
C SER A 71 -13.17 8.91 -18.81
N ALA A 72 -12.12 9.43 -19.46
CA ALA A 72 -12.15 10.77 -20.04
C ALA A 72 -12.98 10.75 -21.34
N PRO A 73 -14.20 11.34 -21.39
CA PRO A 73 -14.84 11.59 -22.66
C PRO A 73 -14.03 12.63 -23.42
N GLU A 74 -13.66 12.34 -24.67
CA GLU A 74 -13.35 13.36 -25.66
C GLU A 74 -14.53 14.33 -25.70
N SER A 75 -14.35 15.54 -25.18
CA SER A 75 -15.34 16.61 -25.20
C SER A 75 -14.61 17.94 -25.17
N GLU A 76 -13.96 18.24 -26.29
CA GLU A 76 -13.46 19.53 -26.78
C GLU A 76 -12.87 19.14 -28.16
N GLU A 77 -13.46 19.47 -29.30
CA GLU A 77 -13.75 20.81 -29.81
C GLU A 77 -15.02 20.88 -30.68
N GLN A 78 -15.61 22.07 -30.66
CA GLN A 78 -16.74 22.55 -31.46
C GLN A 78 -16.41 22.70 -32.94
#